data_AF-A0A3M0YI14-F1
#
_entry.id   AF-A0A3M0YI14-F1
#
_cell.length_a   1.000
_cell.length_b   1.000
_cell.length_c   1.000
_cell.angle_alpha   90.00
_cell.angle_beta   90.00
_cell.angle_gamma   90.00
#
_symmetry.space_group_name_H-M   'P 1'
#
loop_
_entity.id
_entity.type
_entity.pdbx_description
1 polymer ?
#
loop_
_entity_poly.entity_id
_entity_poly.type
_entity_poly.pdbx_seq_one_letter_code
_entity_poly.pdbx_strand_id
1 'polypeptide(L)'
;MLKRLLFLFFLAMPAWAGELPFEVFRMLSVGMDKGEVLLRAGPPDMREDIESAEGGKIGERWYWIPERKGQWLTVITFCRNKVCNIERTRP
;
A
#
# COMPACT_ATOMS: atom_id res chain seq x y z
N MET A 1 -17.65 29.27 -29.57
CA MET A 1 -17.52 27.81 -29.76
C MET A 1 -16.99 27.19 -28.49
N LEU A 2 -17.78 26.29 -27.93
CA LEU A 2 -17.62 25.60 -26.66
C LEU A 2 -16.54 24.51 -26.77
N LYS A 3 -15.54 24.50 -25.89
CA LYS A 3 -14.83 23.27 -25.53
C LYS A 3 -14.95 23.08 -24.02
N ARG A 4 -15.89 22.20 -23.64
CA ARG A 4 -16.10 21.72 -22.29
C ARG A 4 -14.79 21.11 -21.80
N LEU A 5 -14.12 21.78 -20.85
CA LEU A 5 -13.05 21.18 -20.07
C LEU A 5 -13.74 20.34 -18.99
N LEU A 6 -13.85 19.04 -19.24
CA LEU A 6 -14.33 18.07 -18.26
C LEU A 6 -13.27 17.98 -17.16
N PHE A 7 -13.43 18.76 -16.08
CA PHE A 7 -12.63 18.60 -14.87
C PHE A 7 -13.12 17.31 -14.20
N LEU A 8 -12.45 16.19 -14.50
CA LEU A 8 -12.59 14.97 -13.74
C LEU A 8 -12.06 15.25 -12.33
N PHE A 9 -12.98 15.55 -11.41
CA PHE A 9 -12.78 15.38 -9.99
C PHE A 9 -12.46 13.90 -9.75
N PHE A 10 -11.18 13.53 -9.74
CA PHE A 10 -10.75 12.36 -9.01
C PHE A 10 -11.11 12.65 -7.56
N LEU A 11 -12.22 12.08 -7.08
CA LEU A 11 -12.45 11.94 -5.65
C LEU A 11 -11.21 11.24 -5.09
N ALA A 12 -10.36 12.01 -4.42
CA ALA A 12 -9.43 11.48 -3.45
C ALA A 12 -10.28 10.93 -2.33
N MET A 13 -10.78 9.70 -2.50
CA MET A 13 -11.33 8.96 -1.38
C MET A 13 -10.21 8.88 -0.35
N PRO A 14 -10.42 9.33 0.90
CA PRO A 14 -9.47 9.06 1.95
C PRO A 14 -9.31 7.54 2.01
N ALA A 15 -8.15 7.06 1.56
CA ALA A 15 -7.81 5.65 1.54
C ALA A 15 -7.48 5.27 2.99
N TRP A 16 -8.51 5.11 3.81
CA TRP A 16 -8.40 4.51 5.13
C TRP A 16 -8.77 3.05 4.93
N ALA A 17 -7.82 2.28 4.39
CA ALA A 17 -7.97 0.84 4.18
C ALA A 17 -8.11 0.11 5.52
N GLY A 18 -7.49 0.65 6.58
CA GLY A 18 -7.59 0.09 7.93
C GLY A 18 -6.87 -1.26 8.04
N GLU A 19 -7.31 -2.10 8.98
CA GLU A 19 -6.77 -3.46 9.09
C GLU A 19 -7.02 -4.27 7.81
N LEU A 20 -5.95 -4.81 7.22
CA LEU A 20 -6.07 -5.74 6.11
C LEU A 20 -6.73 -7.06 6.55
N PRO A 21 -7.87 -7.48 5.95
CA PRO A 21 -8.52 -8.73 6.29
C PRO A 21 -7.56 -9.92 6.19
N PHE A 22 -7.67 -10.88 7.12
CA PHE A 22 -6.75 -12.02 7.15
C PHE A 22 -6.74 -12.81 5.83
N GLU A 23 -7.89 -12.95 5.18
CA GLU A 23 -7.98 -13.67 3.91
C GLU A 23 -7.29 -12.97 2.76
N VAL A 24 -7.31 -11.64 2.77
CA VAL A 24 -6.56 -10.85 1.80
C VAL A 24 -5.07 -10.99 2.06
N PHE A 25 -4.65 -10.90 3.32
CA PHE A 25 -3.25 -11.10 3.70
C PHE A 25 -2.70 -12.46 3.28
N ARG A 26 -3.46 -13.56 3.44
CA ARG A 26 -3.05 -14.90 3.02
C ARG A 26 -2.83 -15.05 1.52
N MET A 27 -3.42 -14.18 0.70
CA MET A 27 -3.23 -14.18 -0.75
C MET A 27 -1.97 -13.42 -1.19
N LEU A 28 -1.31 -12.68 -0.29
CA LEU A 28 -0.12 -11.91 -0.62
C LEU A 28 1.13 -12.78 -0.53
N SER A 29 2.11 -12.52 -1.38
CA SER A 29 3.35 -13.30 -1.41
C SER A 29 4.54 -12.49 -1.87
N VAL A 30 5.73 -12.89 -1.40
CA VAL A 30 7.01 -12.39 -1.91
C VAL A 30 7.08 -12.62 -3.42
N GLY A 31 7.59 -11.63 -4.16
CA GLY A 31 7.70 -11.65 -5.62
C GLY A 31 6.50 -11.05 -6.38
N MET A 32 5.38 -10.75 -5.70
CA MET A 32 4.26 -10.01 -6.31
C MET A 32 4.71 -8.61 -6.73
N ASP A 33 4.18 -8.09 -7.83
CA ASP A 33 4.32 -6.67 -8.14
C ASP A 33 3.33 -5.79 -7.37
N LYS A 34 3.55 -4.47 -7.45
CA LYS A 34 2.70 -3.47 -6.80
C LYS A 34 1.25 -3.52 -7.28
N GLY A 35 1.01 -3.79 -8.55
CA GLY A 35 -0.34 -3.86 -9.12
C GLY A 35 -1.11 -5.08 -8.59
N GLU A 36 -0.44 -6.22 -8.52
CA GLU A 36 -0.96 -7.45 -7.92
C GLU A 36 -1.37 -7.27 -6.45
N VAL A 37 -0.56 -6.53 -5.68
CA VAL A 37 -0.89 -6.17 -4.30
C VAL A 37 -2.10 -5.24 -4.26
N LEU A 38 -2.13 -4.17 -5.06
CA LEU A 38 -3.27 -3.24 -5.08
C LEU A 38 -4.59 -3.91 -5.48
N LEU A 39 -4.56 -4.82 -6.45
CA LEU A 39 -5.75 -5.54 -6.90
C LEU A 39 -6.35 -6.43 -5.81
N ARG A 40 -5.53 -6.93 -4.88
CA ARG A 40 -5.96 -7.84 -3.80
C ARG A 40 -6.26 -7.08 -2.51
N ALA A 41 -5.36 -6.19 -2.12
CA ALA A 41 -5.35 -5.50 -0.83
C ALA A 41 -5.98 -4.11 -0.85
N GLY A 42 -6.32 -3.59 -2.04
CA GLY A 42 -6.70 -2.19 -2.19
C GLY A 42 -5.50 -1.25 -1.97
N PRO A 43 -5.74 0.07 -1.97
CA PRO A 43 -4.71 1.04 -1.66
C PRO A 43 -4.27 0.92 -0.19
N PRO A 44 -2.98 1.11 0.14
CA PRO A 44 -2.54 1.24 1.53
C PRO A 44 -2.94 2.60 2.12
N ASP A 45 -2.97 2.69 3.45
CA ASP A 45 -3.17 3.95 4.19
C ASP A 45 -1.99 4.90 4.04
N MET A 46 -0.78 4.35 4.04
CA MET A 46 0.46 5.11 3.94
C MET A 46 1.47 4.43 3.02
N ARG A 47 2.28 5.24 2.34
CA ARG A 47 3.44 4.79 1.56
C ARG A 47 4.66 5.59 2.00
N GLU A 48 5.76 4.90 2.20
CA GLU A 48 7.06 5.48 2.57
C GLU A 48 8.10 5.04 1.52
N ASP A 49 8.86 5.98 0.98
CA ASP A 49 9.99 5.66 0.12
C ASP A 49 11.18 5.21 0.97
N ILE A 50 11.86 4.13 0.54
CA ILE A 50 13.10 3.69 1.17
C ILE A 50 14.24 4.23 0.32
N GLU A 51 15.10 5.03 0.95
CA GLU A 51 16.27 5.64 0.31
C GLU A 51 17.56 4.96 0.75
N SER A 52 18.56 4.92 -0.14
CA SER A 52 19.93 4.55 0.22
C SER A 52 20.62 5.71 0.96
N ALA A 53 21.75 5.41 1.61
CA ALA A 53 22.53 6.42 2.32
C ALA A 53 23.07 7.53 1.40
N GLU A 54 23.21 7.23 0.10
CA GLU A 54 23.71 8.12 -0.93
C GLU A 54 22.61 9.00 -1.55
N GLY A 55 21.35 8.86 -1.13
CA GLY A 55 20.21 9.58 -1.71
C GLY A 55 19.77 8.93 -3.02
N GLY A 56 18.90 7.94 -2.90
CA GLY A 56 18.32 7.26 -4.06
C GLY A 56 17.26 6.26 -3.63
N LYS A 57 16.10 6.27 -4.29
CA LYS A 57 15.01 5.36 -3.96
C LYS A 57 15.37 3.92 -4.30
N ILE A 58 15.49 3.08 -3.28
CA ILE A 58 15.79 1.64 -3.38
C ILE A 58 14.58 0.74 -3.14
N GLY A 59 13.50 1.30 -2.58
CA GLY A 59 12.29 0.55 -2.28
C GLY A 59 11.14 1.42 -1.81
N GLU A 60 10.07 0.77 -1.36
CA GLU A 60 8.91 1.39 -0.74
C GLU A 60 8.38 0.51 0.39
N ARG A 61 7.83 1.10 1.44
CA ARG A 61 6.98 0.41 2.42
C ARG A 61 5.55 0.91 2.32
N TRP A 62 4.61 -0.02 2.30
CA TRP A 62 3.18 0.27 2.28
C TRP A 62 2.53 -0.27 3.55
N TYR A 63 1.61 0.51 4.11
CA TYR A 63 1.04 0.27 5.44
C TYR A 63 -0.48 0.18 5.37
N TRP A 64 -1.01 -0.87 6.01
CA TRP A 64 -2.42 -1.02 6.37
C TRP A 64 -2.53 -0.91 7.89
N ILE A 65 -2.93 0.27 8.36
CA ILE A 65 -2.83 0.72 9.74
C ILE A 65 -4.16 0.44 10.45
N PRO A 66 -4.15 -0.32 11.56
CA PRO A 66 -5.37 -0.62 12.29
C PRO A 66 -5.97 0.64 12.93
N GLU A 67 -7.29 0.78 12.87
CA GLU A 67 -8.01 1.88 13.51
C GLU A 67 -8.26 1.63 15.00
N ARG A 68 -8.21 0.37 15.45
CA ARG A 68 -8.53 -0.03 16.83
C ARG A 68 -7.43 -0.89 17.44
N LYS A 69 -7.30 -0.81 18.76
CA LYS A 69 -6.39 -1.68 19.53
C LYS A 69 -6.77 -3.15 19.34
N GLY A 70 -5.76 -4.01 19.23
CA GLY A 70 -5.93 -5.46 19.04
C GLY A 70 -6.09 -5.91 17.58
N GLN A 71 -6.20 -4.97 16.64
CA GLN A 71 -6.17 -5.23 15.21
C GLN A 71 -4.73 -5.32 14.69
N TRP A 72 -4.57 -5.89 13.50
CA TRP A 72 -3.26 -6.12 12.91
C TRP A 72 -2.78 -4.94 12.04
N LEU A 73 -1.55 -4.50 12.27
CA LEU A 73 -0.77 -3.71 11.32
C LEU A 73 -0.19 -4.64 10.26
N THR A 74 -0.38 -4.32 8.99
CA THR A 74 0.29 -5.01 7.89
C THR A 74 1.24 -4.06 7.17
N VAL A 75 2.49 -4.48 7.01
CA VAL A 75 3.53 -3.72 6.31
C VAL A 75 4.08 -4.56 5.16
N ILE A 76 4.08 -4.01 3.95
CA ILE A 76 4.64 -4.66 2.77
C ILE A 76 5.82 -3.83 2.30
N THR A 77 6.98 -4.48 2.16
CA THR A 77 8.18 -3.85 1.61
C THR A 77 8.38 -4.29 0.16
N PHE A 78 8.64 -3.33 -0.70
CA PHE A 78 8.97 -3.53 -2.11
C PHE A 78 10.44 -3.22 -2.35
N CYS A 79 11.17 -4.20 -2.90
CA CYS A 79 12.53 -4.07 -3.37
C CYS A 79 12.51 -4.25 -4.89
N ARG A 80 13.07 -3.31 -5.67
CA ARG A 80 13.07 -3.37 -7.15
C ARG A 80 11.66 -3.65 -7.73
N ASN A 81 10.64 -2.96 -7.21
CA ASN A 81 9.23 -3.09 -7.59
C ASN A 81 8.54 -4.43 -7.34
N LYS A 82 9.17 -5.36 -6.61
CA LYS A 82 8.57 -6.61 -6.17
C LYS A 82 8.49 -6.68 -4.65
N VAL A 83 7.48 -7.35 -4.12
CA VAL A 83 7.39 -7.63 -2.68
C VAL A 83 8.61 -8.43 -2.26
N CYS A 84 9.36 -7.92 -1.29
CA CYS A 84 10.52 -8.60 -0.71
C CYS A 84 10.32 -8.95 0.77
N ASN A 85 9.37 -8.31 1.45
CA ASN A 85 9.02 -8.62 2.83
C ASN A 85 7.54 -8.30 3.09
N ILE A 86 6.89 -9.12 3.90
CA ILE A 86 5.51 -8.93 4.37
C ILE A 86 5.51 -9.19 5.86
N GLU A 87 5.12 -8.19 6.64
CA GLU A 87 5.02 -8.26 8.09
C GLU A 87 3.60 -8.03 8.54
N ARG A 88 3.19 -8.75 9.59
CA ARG A 88 1.92 -8.52 10.27
C ARG A 88 2.17 -8.54 11.77
N THR A 89 1.90 -7.43 12.44
CA THR A 89 2.15 -7.25 13.87
C THR A 89 0.89 -6.79 14.60
N ARG A 90 0.75 -7.21 15.85
CA ARG A 90 -0.35 -6.80 16.73
C ARG A 90 0.27 -6.19 17.99
N PRO A 91 0.03 -4.90 18.27
CA PRO A 91 0.47 -4.26 19.51
C PRO A 91 -0.37 -4.67 20.73
#